data_AF-A0A401GLY1-F1
#
_entry.id   AF-A0A401GLY1-F1
#
_cell.length_a   1.000
_cell.length_b   1.000
_cell.length_c   1.000
_cell.angle_alpha   90.00
_cell.angle_beta   90.00
_cell.angle_gamma   90.00
#
_symmetry.space_group_name_H-M   'P 1'
#
loop_
_entity.id
_entity.type
_entity.pdbx_description
1 polymer ?
#
loop_
_entity_poly.entity_id
_entity_poly.type
_entity_poly.pdbx_seq_one_letter_code
_entity_poly.pdbx_strand_id
1 'polypeptide(L)'
;MITCGDHVALVILKCIAIEEKSMRTTSVDDQSLSFPASGIKLIGQVLEMVEVGLCLPASEKMGPASNEDPNFSQTSTLTDTPAPDNSSLAGPDWLWNGNFVKLDLVMAKTAPTGKFACKMIVIKVCSYLCEPISPHIFTAVHRLPSTELVKLNGLSLTWELSNEELYTIITALWGTIQSHQALALLPKFKSSNSFPYRNAQGEATLISDQASAEVEATCMHKNQKFRCYQCLSIVEQRKICSHIGKHILKMLRGIPEVLQGSPVSLRTFCGCLHYNLMFM
;
A
#
# COMPACT_ATOMS: atom_id res chain seq x y z
N MET A 1 3.10 -4.44 -1.43
CA MET A 1 2.41 -3.40 -0.62
C MET A 1 3.30 -2.17 -0.49
N ILE A 2 2.73 -0.97 -0.32
CA ILE A 2 3.47 0.27 -0.02
C ILE A 2 2.80 1.04 1.12
N THR A 3 3.56 1.92 1.79
CA THR A 3 3.01 2.85 2.77
C THR A 3 2.69 4.19 2.08
N CYS A 4 1.46 4.67 2.24
CA CYS A 4 0.98 5.95 1.73
C CYS A 4 0.32 6.73 2.87
N GLY A 5 1.02 7.73 3.40
CA GLY A 5 0.59 8.37 4.65
C GLY A 5 0.56 7.36 5.80
N ASP A 6 -0.61 7.21 6.41
CA ASP A 6 -0.86 6.28 7.54
C ASP A 6 -1.46 4.93 7.08
N HIS A 7 -1.64 4.75 5.77
CA HIS A 7 -2.18 3.51 5.21
C HIS A 7 -1.08 2.63 4.62
N VAL A 8 -1.25 1.32 4.75
CA VAL A 8 -0.52 0.32 3.98
C VAL A 8 -1.48 -0.31 2.98
N ALA A 9 -1.20 -0.12 1.70
CA ALA A 9 -2.08 -0.56 0.62
C ALA A 9 -1.36 -1.49 -0.36
N LEU A 10 -2.14 -2.36 -1.00
CA LEU A 10 -1.70 -3.15 -2.15
C LEU A 10 -1.38 -2.23 -3.32
N VAL A 11 -0.36 -2.58 -4.09
CA VAL A 11 -0.07 -1.96 -5.39
C VAL A 11 0.09 -3.06 -6.42
N ILE A 12 -0.48 -2.83 -7.59
CA ILE A 12 -0.25 -3.69 -8.76
C ILE A 12 0.86 -3.05 -9.58
N LEU A 13 1.93 -3.81 -9.82
CA LEU A 13 3.16 -3.29 -10.38
C LEU A 13 3.47 -3.98 -11.71
N LYS A 14 3.59 -3.20 -12.78
CA LYS A 14 4.16 -3.67 -14.04
C LYS A 14 5.67 -3.69 -13.91
N CYS A 15 6.25 -4.88 -13.81
CA CYS A 15 7.69 -5.06 -13.76
C CYS A 15 8.33 -4.63 -15.09
N ILE A 16 9.32 -3.74 -15.03
CA ILE A 16 10.07 -3.25 -16.20
C ILE A 16 11.56 -3.63 -16.14
N ALA A 17 12.06 -4.00 -14.96
CA ALA A 17 13.41 -4.49 -14.76
C ALA A 17 13.49 -5.36 -13.51
N ILE A 18 14.39 -6.33 -13.55
CA ILE A 18 14.79 -7.14 -12.41
C ILE A 18 16.24 -6.81 -12.11
N GLU A 19 16.56 -6.62 -10.83
CA GLU A 19 17.94 -6.51 -10.37
C GLU A 19 18.26 -7.65 -9.41
N GLU A 20 19.36 -8.34 -9.64
CA GLU A 20 19.94 -9.31 -8.70
C GLU A 20 21.30 -8.77 -8.24
N LYS A 21 21.47 -8.58 -6.93
CA LYS A 21 22.74 -8.07 -6.35
C LYS A 21 23.21 -6.75 -6.99
N SER A 22 22.27 -5.87 -7.34
CA SER A 22 22.49 -4.58 -8.02
C SER A 22 22.89 -4.66 -9.50
N MET A 23 22.87 -5.85 -10.11
CA MET A 23 23.03 -6.03 -11.55
C MET A 23 21.66 -6.24 -12.19
N ARG A 24 21.40 -5.61 -13.33
CA ARG A 24 20.15 -5.83 -14.07
C ARG A 24 20.18 -7.20 -14.74
N THR A 25 19.14 -7.98 -14.53
CA THR A 25 18.96 -9.30 -15.14
C THR A 25 17.66 -9.34 -15.96
N THR A 26 17.59 -10.26 -16.91
CA THR A 26 16.40 -10.47 -17.75
C THR A 26 15.42 -11.46 -17.14
N SER A 27 15.93 -12.39 -16.32
CA SER A 27 15.18 -13.46 -15.69
C SER A 27 15.85 -13.86 -14.39
N VAL A 28 15.06 -14.42 -13.47
CA VAL A 28 15.50 -15.02 -12.22
C VAL A 28 14.71 -16.30 -12.00
N ASP A 29 15.23 -17.20 -11.20
CA ASP A 29 14.52 -18.41 -10.80
C ASP A 29 13.36 -18.06 -9.84
N ASP A 30 12.22 -18.72 -10.03
CA ASP A 30 10.98 -18.41 -9.30
C ASP A 30 11.15 -18.68 -7.80
N GLN A 31 11.85 -19.77 -7.44
CA GLN A 31 12.14 -20.10 -6.05
C GLN A 31 12.99 -19.01 -5.37
N SER A 32 13.86 -18.34 -6.13
CA SER A 32 14.72 -17.28 -5.60
C SER A 32 13.97 -16.00 -5.24
N LEU A 33 12.76 -15.79 -5.79
CA LEU A 33 11.96 -14.60 -5.50
C LEU A 33 11.51 -14.56 -4.04
N SER A 34 11.21 -15.70 -3.43
CA SER A 34 10.69 -15.81 -2.06
C SER A 34 11.75 -15.65 -0.97
N PHE A 35 13.05 -15.66 -1.31
CA PHE A 35 14.12 -15.62 -0.32
C PHE A 35 14.74 -14.23 -0.17
N PRO A 36 14.81 -13.65 1.04
CA PRO A 36 15.49 -12.37 1.26
C PRO A 36 16.98 -12.37 0.87
N ALA A 37 17.65 -13.52 1.02
CA ALA A 37 19.07 -13.67 0.74
C ALA A 37 19.42 -13.59 -0.76
N SER A 38 18.44 -13.74 -1.66
CA SER A 38 18.68 -13.64 -3.11
C SER A 38 19.10 -12.22 -3.52
N GLY A 39 18.72 -11.22 -2.72
CA GLY A 39 19.00 -9.82 -3.04
C GLY A 39 18.32 -9.35 -4.32
N ILE A 40 17.26 -10.05 -4.76
CA ILE A 40 16.49 -9.70 -5.94
C ILE A 40 15.57 -8.53 -5.61
N LYS A 41 15.54 -7.56 -6.53
CA LYS A 41 14.68 -6.38 -6.46
C LYS A 41 13.93 -6.23 -7.76
N LEU A 42 12.61 -6.07 -7.65
CA LEU A 42 11.72 -5.80 -8.76
C LEU A 42 11.56 -4.30 -8.91
N ILE A 43 11.66 -3.84 -10.15
CA ILE A 43 11.59 -2.43 -10.52
C ILE A 43 10.42 -2.28 -11.49
N GLY A 44 9.46 -1.42 -11.16
CA GLY A 44 8.27 -1.27 -11.98
C GLY A 44 7.42 -0.05 -11.70
N GLN A 45 6.35 0.04 -12.50
CA GLN A 45 5.41 1.15 -12.51
C GLN A 45 4.10 0.69 -11.88
N VAL A 46 3.50 1.53 -11.04
CA VAL A 46 2.23 1.21 -10.39
C VAL A 46 1.09 1.45 -11.35
N LEU A 47 0.29 0.42 -11.59
CA LEU A 47 -0.89 0.51 -12.45
C LEU A 47 -1.98 1.35 -11.78
N GLU A 48 -2.65 2.21 -12.54
CA GLU A 48 -3.87 2.88 -12.10
C GLU A 48 -5.06 1.93 -12.30
N MET A 49 -5.50 1.31 -11.21
CA MET A 49 -6.60 0.35 -11.20
C MET A 49 -7.91 1.07 -10.85
N VAL A 50 -8.98 0.68 -11.51
CA VAL A 50 -10.33 1.21 -11.32
C VAL A 50 -11.26 0.07 -10.96
N GLU A 51 -12.03 0.26 -9.90
CA GLU A 51 -13.09 -0.66 -9.52
C GLU A 51 -14.26 -0.54 -10.50
N VAL A 52 -14.69 -1.67 -11.06
CA VAL A 52 -15.84 -1.74 -11.94
C VAL A 52 -16.92 -2.57 -11.27
N GLY A 53 -18.03 -1.91 -10.95
CA GLY A 53 -19.22 -2.59 -10.46
C GLY A 53 -19.73 -3.62 -11.46
N LEU A 54 -20.42 -4.65 -10.94
CA LEU A 54 -21.21 -5.53 -11.78
C LEU A 54 -22.25 -4.67 -12.49
N CYS A 55 -22.03 -4.42 -13.78
CA CYS A 55 -23.05 -3.84 -14.62
C CYS A 55 -24.10 -4.94 -14.79
N LEU A 56 -25.02 -5.04 -13.83
CA LEU A 56 -26.19 -5.90 -14.00
C LEU A 56 -26.79 -5.45 -15.33
N PRO A 57 -26.91 -6.36 -16.33
CA PRO A 57 -27.57 -6.00 -17.57
C PRO A 57 -28.92 -5.46 -17.12
N ALA A 58 -29.18 -4.19 -17.41
CA ALA A 58 -30.41 -3.54 -17.01
C ALA A 58 -31.49 -4.48 -17.53
N SER A 59 -32.13 -5.22 -16.62
CA SER A 59 -33.09 -6.25 -16.97
C SER A 59 -34.07 -5.55 -17.87
N GLU A 60 -33.95 -5.82 -19.18
CA GLU A 60 -34.79 -5.18 -20.18
C GLU A 60 -36.17 -5.57 -19.72
N LYS A 61 -36.89 -4.61 -19.13
CA LYS A 61 -38.29 -4.77 -18.78
C LYS A 61 -38.95 -5.09 -20.09
N MET A 62 -39.06 -6.39 -20.38
CA MET A 62 -39.89 -6.94 -21.41
C MET A 62 -41.23 -6.27 -21.18
N GLY A 63 -41.58 -5.37 -22.10
CA GLY A 63 -42.84 -4.64 -22.04
C GLY A 63 -43.97 -5.66 -21.89
N PRO A 64 -45.05 -5.30 -21.19
CA PRO A 64 -46.17 -6.21 -21.00
C PRO A 64 -46.74 -6.58 -22.38
N ALA A 65 -46.43 -7.80 -22.84
CA ALA A 65 -47.19 -8.43 -23.90
C ALA A 65 -48.54 -8.81 -23.29
N SER A 66 -49.49 -7.89 -23.41
CA SER A 66 -50.91 -8.20 -23.37
C SER A 66 -51.18 -9.30 -24.40
N ASN A 67 -51.59 -10.47 -23.94
CA ASN A 67 -52.74 -11.17 -24.49
C ASN A 67 -53.21 -12.25 -23.51
N GLU A 68 -54.47 -12.10 -23.14
CA GLU A 68 -55.29 -13.03 -22.39
C GLU A 68 -55.41 -14.35 -23.18
N ASP A 69 -55.25 -15.49 -22.50
CA ASP A 69 -56.28 -16.54 -22.52
C ASP A 69 -56.03 -17.59 -21.42
N PRO A 70 -57.10 -18.14 -20.81
CA PRO A 70 -57.01 -19.01 -19.65
C PRO A 70 -57.03 -20.50 -20.04
N ASN A 71 -56.62 -21.32 -19.08
CA ASN A 71 -57.07 -22.69 -18.84
C ASN A 71 -56.15 -23.83 -19.32
N PHE A 72 -55.22 -24.24 -18.46
CA PHE A 72 -54.90 -25.67 -18.33
C PHE A 72 -54.40 -26.00 -16.92
N SER A 73 -55.25 -26.71 -16.17
CA SER A 73 -54.90 -27.30 -14.88
C SER A 73 -54.07 -28.56 -15.10
N GLN A 74 -52.80 -28.57 -14.66
CA GLN A 74 -52.14 -29.82 -14.28
C GLN A 74 -51.30 -29.65 -13.02
N THR A 75 -51.77 -30.36 -11.99
CA THR A 75 -51.15 -30.61 -10.71
C THR A 75 -49.93 -31.52 -10.91
N SER A 76 -48.75 -31.07 -10.51
CA SER A 76 -47.58 -31.96 -10.32
C SER A 76 -46.73 -31.43 -9.19
N THR A 77 -46.89 -32.06 -8.03
CA THR A 77 -46.02 -31.98 -6.87
C THR A 77 -44.63 -32.49 -7.22
N LEU A 78 -43.70 -31.57 -7.45
CA LEU A 78 -42.26 -31.82 -7.36
C LEU A 78 -41.71 -31.07 -6.16
N THR A 79 -41.16 -31.84 -5.23
CA THR A 79 -40.49 -31.37 -4.02
C THR A 79 -39.14 -30.78 -4.43
N ASP A 80 -39.18 -29.58 -5.01
CA ASP A 80 -37.99 -28.76 -5.26
C ASP A 80 -37.45 -28.30 -3.90
N THR A 81 -36.41 -28.98 -3.44
CA THR A 81 -35.56 -28.45 -2.39
C THR A 81 -34.70 -27.37 -3.07
N PRO A 82 -34.91 -26.07 -2.79
CA PRO A 82 -34.05 -25.04 -3.38
C PRO A 82 -32.64 -25.32 -2.88
N ALA A 83 -31.75 -25.74 -3.79
CA ALA A 83 -30.33 -25.69 -3.52
C ALA A 83 -30.04 -24.26 -3.06
N PRO A 84 -29.34 -24.04 -1.94
CA PRO A 84 -28.92 -22.71 -1.58
C PRO A 84 -28.06 -22.22 -2.74
N ASP A 85 -28.61 -21.28 -3.53
CA ASP A 85 -27.90 -20.52 -4.53
C ASP A 85 -26.82 -19.75 -3.77
N ASN A 86 -25.71 -20.44 -3.55
CA ASN A 86 -24.46 -19.92 -3.04
C ASN A 86 -23.76 -19.19 -4.19
N SER A 87 -24.52 -18.43 -4.98
CA SER A 87 -24.04 -17.33 -5.80
C SER A 87 -23.60 -16.24 -4.82
N SER A 88 -22.52 -16.56 -4.11
CA SER A 88 -21.66 -15.64 -3.39
C SER A 88 -21.58 -14.39 -4.24
N LEU A 89 -22.14 -13.29 -3.73
CA LEU A 89 -22.13 -12.03 -4.44
C LEU A 89 -20.69 -11.76 -4.86
N ALA A 90 -20.41 -12.00 -6.15
CA ALA A 90 -19.09 -11.78 -6.69
C ALA A 90 -18.78 -10.30 -6.42
N GLY A 91 -17.68 -10.06 -5.72
CA GLY A 91 -17.25 -8.71 -5.44
C GLY A 91 -17.02 -7.93 -6.73
N PRO A 92 -16.87 -6.60 -6.65
CA PRO A 92 -16.50 -5.82 -7.82
C PRO A 92 -15.15 -6.29 -8.39
N ASP A 93 -14.95 -6.15 -9.70
CA ASP A 93 -13.65 -6.46 -10.31
C ASP A 93 -12.81 -5.19 -10.44
N TRP A 94 -11.51 -5.38 -10.61
CA TRP A 94 -10.55 -4.30 -10.79
C TRP A 94 -9.95 -4.36 -12.19
N LEU A 95 -10.09 -3.26 -12.94
CA LEU A 95 -9.52 -3.11 -14.26
C LEU A 95 -8.38 -2.11 -14.26
N TRP A 96 -7.32 -2.42 -15.01
CA TRP A 96 -6.33 -1.41 -15.35
C TRP A 96 -6.91 -0.44 -16.39
N ASN A 97 -6.80 0.88 -16.19
CA ASN A 97 -7.35 1.87 -17.13
C ASN A 97 -6.36 2.32 -18.22
N GLY A 98 -5.20 1.66 -18.33
CA GLY A 98 -4.14 2.03 -19.29
C GLY A 98 -3.13 3.06 -18.78
N ASN A 99 -3.37 3.68 -17.61
CA ASN A 99 -2.48 4.66 -17.00
C ASN A 99 -1.64 4.09 -15.84
N PHE A 100 -0.70 4.90 -15.38
CA PHE A 100 0.09 4.62 -14.19
C PHE A 100 -0.17 5.66 -13.11
N VAL A 101 -0.16 5.21 -11.85
CA VAL A 101 -0.37 6.06 -10.69
C VAL A 101 0.77 7.08 -10.59
N LYS A 102 0.41 8.33 -10.32
CA LYS A 102 1.36 9.40 -10.01
C LYS A 102 1.56 9.46 -8.50
N LEU A 103 2.69 8.92 -8.04
CA LEU A 103 3.04 8.95 -6.63
C LEU A 103 3.93 10.16 -6.32
N ASP A 104 3.95 10.57 -5.05
CA ASP A 104 4.86 11.60 -4.56
C ASP A 104 5.79 11.03 -3.49
N LEU A 105 7.10 11.10 -3.72
CA LEU A 105 8.12 10.59 -2.78
C LEU A 105 8.23 11.49 -1.55
N VAL A 106 8.22 10.89 -0.35
CA VAL A 106 8.39 11.63 0.91
C VAL A 106 9.78 12.28 1.01
N MET A 107 10.81 11.63 0.46
CA MET A 107 12.23 11.98 0.69
C MET A 107 12.94 12.64 -0.49
N ALA A 108 12.24 13.04 -1.55
CA ALA A 108 12.86 13.81 -2.64
C ALA A 108 13.14 15.25 -2.17
N LYS A 109 14.16 15.43 -1.31
CA LYS A 109 14.65 16.75 -0.87
C LYS A 109 15.32 17.52 -2.01
N THR A 110 15.62 16.86 -3.11
CA THR A 110 16.04 17.48 -4.36
C THR A 110 14.87 17.41 -5.34
N ALA A 111 14.10 18.49 -5.39
CA ALA A 111 13.14 18.66 -6.47
C ALA A 111 13.88 18.51 -7.81
N PRO A 112 13.39 17.70 -8.75
CA PRO A 112 13.93 17.70 -10.09
C PRO A 112 13.62 19.08 -10.70
N THR A 113 14.62 19.96 -10.80
CA THR A 113 14.51 21.34 -11.30
C THR A 113 14.18 21.45 -12.80
N GLY A 114 13.71 20.38 -13.43
CA GLY A 114 13.31 20.35 -14.84
C GLY A 114 11.80 20.49 -15.02
N LYS A 115 11.36 21.62 -15.60
CA LYS A 115 9.95 22.01 -15.81
C LYS A 115 9.08 21.09 -16.70
N PHE A 116 9.58 19.97 -17.24
CA PHE A 116 8.91 19.30 -18.36
C PHE A 116 8.85 17.77 -18.36
N ALA A 117 9.18 17.09 -17.26
CA ALA A 117 8.98 15.63 -17.21
C ALA A 117 8.18 15.27 -15.96
N CYS A 118 6.88 14.99 -16.15
CA CYS A 118 6.11 14.16 -15.23
C CYS A 118 6.75 12.76 -15.27
N LYS A 119 7.88 12.61 -14.57
CA LYS A 119 8.65 11.37 -14.56
C LYS A 119 7.80 10.34 -13.85
N MET A 120 7.28 9.41 -14.64
CA MET A 120 6.64 8.20 -14.14
C MET A 120 7.53 7.59 -13.05
N ILE A 121 6.99 7.48 -11.84
CA ILE A 121 7.74 6.97 -10.70
C ILE A 121 7.89 5.47 -10.88
N VAL A 122 9.14 5.04 -10.80
CA VAL A 122 9.50 3.63 -10.78
C VAL A 122 9.80 3.26 -9.33
N ILE A 123 9.09 2.25 -8.83
CA ILE A 123 9.29 1.73 -7.48
C ILE A 123 10.24 0.55 -7.55
N LYS A 124 11.15 0.48 -6.58
CA LYS A 124 12.05 -0.65 -6.36
C LYS A 124 11.62 -1.37 -5.08
N VAL A 125 11.26 -2.65 -5.20
CA VAL A 125 10.75 -3.48 -4.09
C VAL A 125 11.56 -4.76 -4.02
N CYS A 126 11.81 -5.29 -2.82
CA CYS A 126 12.42 -6.61 -2.67
C CYS A 126 11.47 -7.70 -3.20
N SER A 127 11.98 -8.69 -3.93
CA SER A 127 11.15 -9.73 -4.58
C SER A 127 10.27 -10.50 -3.60
N TYR A 128 10.80 -10.81 -2.42
CA TYR A 128 10.09 -11.59 -1.39
C TYR A 128 8.95 -10.79 -0.73
N LEU A 129 8.73 -9.53 -1.13
CA LEU A 129 7.61 -8.69 -0.72
C LEU A 129 6.63 -8.45 -1.88
N CYS A 130 6.70 -9.30 -2.90
CA CYS A 130 5.86 -9.27 -4.09
C CYS A 130 5.33 -10.67 -4.36
N GLU A 131 4.08 -10.75 -4.80
CA GLU A 131 3.48 -11.98 -5.33
C GLU A 131 3.34 -11.84 -6.85
N PRO A 132 3.80 -12.81 -7.63
CA PRO A 132 3.51 -12.84 -9.06
C PRO A 132 2.01 -13.05 -9.26
N ILE A 133 1.43 -12.30 -10.20
CA ILE A 133 0.00 -12.41 -10.54
C ILE A 133 -0.15 -12.73 -12.02
N SER A 134 -1.16 -13.53 -12.35
CA SER A 134 -1.57 -13.82 -13.72
C SER A 134 -2.93 -13.18 -13.97
N PRO A 135 -3.00 -11.89 -14.35
CA PRO A 135 -4.27 -11.21 -14.56
C PRO A 135 -5.06 -11.82 -15.71
N HIS A 136 -6.39 -11.74 -15.63
CA HIS A 136 -7.24 -12.09 -16.76
C HIS A 136 -7.17 -10.98 -17.83
N ILE A 137 -7.05 -11.35 -19.11
CA ILE A 137 -7.08 -10.38 -20.22
C ILE A 137 -8.52 -10.23 -20.68
N PHE A 138 -9.07 -9.02 -20.54
CA PHE A 138 -10.48 -8.73 -20.78
C PHE A 138 -10.68 -7.56 -21.75
N THR A 139 -11.83 -7.52 -22.44
CA THR A 139 -12.20 -6.42 -23.37
C THR A 139 -13.04 -5.37 -22.65
N ALA A 140 -12.47 -4.18 -22.39
CA ALA A 140 -13.06 -3.19 -21.49
C ALA A 140 -14.25 -2.39 -22.05
N VAL A 141 -14.63 -2.60 -23.32
CA VAL A 141 -15.58 -1.76 -24.09
C VAL A 141 -16.92 -1.52 -23.37
N HIS A 142 -17.39 -2.49 -22.58
CA HIS A 142 -18.67 -2.41 -21.88
C HIS A 142 -18.55 -2.13 -20.37
N ARG A 143 -17.32 -2.13 -19.81
CA ARG A 143 -17.08 -1.98 -18.37
C ARG A 143 -16.46 -0.64 -18.00
N LEU A 144 -15.76 0.01 -18.93
CA LEU A 144 -15.13 1.32 -18.70
C LEU A 144 -15.86 2.44 -19.44
N PRO A 145 -15.92 3.65 -18.86
CA PRO A 145 -16.40 4.84 -19.56
C PRO A 145 -15.60 5.11 -20.84
N SER A 146 -16.25 5.65 -21.88
CA SER A 146 -15.59 5.98 -23.15
C SER A 146 -14.38 6.90 -22.99
N THR A 147 -14.35 7.75 -21.97
CA THR A 147 -13.21 8.63 -21.64
C THR A 147 -11.97 7.86 -21.19
N GLU A 148 -12.15 6.70 -20.55
CA GLU A 148 -11.05 5.83 -20.12
C GLU A 148 -10.61 4.89 -21.26
N LEU A 149 -11.54 4.47 -22.13
CA LEU A 149 -11.20 3.60 -23.27
C LEU A 149 -10.17 4.22 -24.22
N VAL A 150 -10.17 5.55 -24.38
CA VAL A 150 -9.17 6.27 -25.21
C VAL A 150 -7.75 6.10 -24.70
N LYS A 151 -7.57 5.76 -23.41
CA LYS A 151 -6.27 5.55 -22.78
C LYS A 151 -5.74 4.13 -22.95
N LEU A 152 -6.62 3.18 -23.32
CA LEU A 152 -6.23 1.80 -23.57
C LEU A 152 -5.53 1.65 -24.93
N ASN A 153 -5.07 0.43 -25.20
CA ASN A 153 -4.59 0.08 -26.53
C ASN A 153 -5.75 0.13 -27.55
N GLY A 154 -5.41 0.19 -28.85
CA GLY A 154 -6.41 0.24 -29.93
C GLY A 154 -7.34 -0.97 -30.03
N LEU A 155 -7.10 -2.02 -29.24
CA LEU A 155 -7.96 -3.21 -29.13
C LEU A 155 -8.87 -3.17 -27.90
N SER A 156 -8.78 -2.13 -27.06
CA SER A 156 -9.51 -2.01 -25.79
C SER A 156 -9.32 -3.19 -24.84
N LEU A 157 -8.18 -3.90 -24.95
CA LEU A 157 -7.84 -5.00 -24.05
C LEU A 157 -7.17 -4.47 -22.79
N THR A 158 -7.53 -5.00 -21.64
CA THR A 158 -6.92 -4.65 -20.36
C THR A 158 -6.77 -5.85 -19.43
N TRP A 159 -6.19 -5.60 -18.27
CA TRP A 159 -6.01 -6.57 -17.19
C TRP A 159 -7.15 -6.45 -16.19
N GLU A 160 -7.70 -7.60 -15.82
CA GLU A 160 -8.76 -7.78 -14.85
C GLU A 160 -8.27 -8.65 -13.69
N LEU A 161 -8.62 -8.23 -12.48
CA LEU A 161 -8.33 -8.92 -11.23
C LEU A 161 -9.59 -8.91 -10.38
N SER A 162 -9.99 -10.06 -9.86
CA SER A 162 -11.15 -10.12 -8.96
C SER A 162 -10.79 -9.54 -7.61
N ASN A 163 -11.77 -8.95 -6.92
CA ASN A 163 -11.54 -8.41 -5.59
C ASN A 163 -11.12 -9.50 -4.57
N GLU A 164 -11.65 -10.72 -4.71
CA GLU A 164 -11.25 -11.87 -3.86
C GLU A 164 -9.75 -12.17 -4.00
N GLU A 165 -9.25 -12.31 -5.23
CA GLU A 165 -7.82 -12.55 -5.48
C GLU A 165 -6.94 -11.47 -4.85
N LEU A 166 -7.34 -10.20 -4.97
CA LEU A 166 -6.59 -9.07 -4.40
C LEU A 166 -6.54 -9.13 -2.87
N TYR A 167 -7.63 -9.51 -2.20
CA TYR A 167 -7.64 -9.68 -0.74
C TYR A 167 -6.83 -10.90 -0.28
N THR A 168 -6.83 -11.99 -1.05
CA THR A 168 -5.94 -13.13 -0.81
C THR A 168 -4.49 -12.70 -0.91
N ILE A 169 -4.12 -11.92 -1.94
CA ILE A 169 -2.76 -11.37 -2.12
C ILE A 169 -2.40 -10.43 -0.97
N ILE A 170 -3.30 -9.55 -0.52
CA ILE A 170 -3.06 -8.67 0.65
C ILE A 170 -2.73 -9.50 1.88
N THR A 171 -3.51 -10.55 2.14
CA THR A 171 -3.35 -11.41 3.31
C THR A 171 -2.02 -12.16 3.24
N ALA A 172 -1.69 -12.74 2.09
CA ALA A 172 -0.43 -13.46 1.87
C ALA A 172 0.79 -12.54 2.03
N LEU A 173 0.79 -11.39 1.33
CA LEU A 173 1.86 -10.40 1.42
C LEU A 173 2.05 -9.88 2.85
N TRP A 174 0.95 -9.65 3.57
CA TRP A 174 1.03 -9.21 4.96
C TRP A 174 1.68 -10.27 5.85
N GLY A 175 1.29 -11.53 5.73
CA GLY A 175 1.92 -12.64 6.44
C GLY A 175 3.43 -12.72 6.18
N THR A 176 3.86 -12.53 4.93
CA THR A 176 5.29 -12.49 4.56
C THR A 176 6.00 -11.25 5.13
N ILE A 177 5.35 -10.09 5.16
CA ILE A 177 5.94 -8.88 5.79
C ILE A 177 6.15 -9.09 7.29
N GLN A 178 5.17 -9.70 7.98
CA GLN A 178 5.24 -9.99 9.41
C GLN A 178 6.35 -11.00 9.72
N SER A 179 6.41 -12.12 8.98
CA SER A 179 7.40 -13.17 9.21
C SER A 179 8.84 -12.67 9.06
N HIS A 180 9.06 -11.70 8.15
CA HIS A 180 10.37 -11.10 7.90
C HIS A 180 10.62 -9.77 8.62
N GLN A 181 9.69 -9.29 9.45
CA GLN A 181 9.75 -7.95 10.08
C GLN A 181 10.06 -6.83 9.07
N ALA A 182 9.51 -6.96 7.86
CA ALA A 182 9.91 -6.18 6.69
C ALA A 182 9.12 -4.87 6.54
N LEU A 183 8.28 -4.51 7.53
CA LEU A 183 7.42 -3.32 7.46
C LEU A 183 8.21 -2.03 7.20
N ALA A 184 9.41 -1.91 7.76
CA ALA A 184 10.28 -0.75 7.56
C ALA A 184 10.85 -0.64 6.14
N LEU A 185 10.86 -1.76 5.39
CA LEU A 185 11.38 -1.84 4.02
C LEU A 185 10.34 -1.47 2.96
N LEU A 186 9.07 -1.34 3.34
CA LEU A 186 8.03 -0.93 2.40
C LEU A 186 8.33 0.48 1.87
N PRO A 187 8.22 0.69 0.54
CA PRO A 187 8.31 2.02 -0.05
C PRO A 187 7.32 2.99 0.58
N LYS A 188 7.76 4.22 0.84
CA LYS A 188 6.96 5.25 1.52
C LYS A 188 6.68 6.43 0.62
N PHE A 189 5.39 6.72 0.45
CA PHE A 189 4.87 7.80 -0.37
C PHE A 189 4.00 8.74 0.46
N LYS A 190 3.88 9.97 -0.02
CA LYS A 190 2.89 10.92 0.51
C LYS A 190 1.51 10.52 0.01
N SER A 191 0.49 10.84 0.80
CA SER A 191 -0.90 10.75 0.37
C SER A 191 -1.10 11.52 -0.93
N SER A 192 -1.79 10.89 -1.89
CA SER A 192 -2.08 11.47 -3.19
C SER A 192 -3.56 11.30 -3.53
N ASN A 193 -4.04 12.02 -4.53
CA ASN A 193 -5.43 11.88 -4.97
C ASN A 193 -5.66 10.55 -5.72
N SER A 194 -4.63 10.03 -6.39
CA SER A 194 -4.67 8.80 -7.20
C SER A 194 -4.31 7.52 -6.43
N PHE A 195 -3.78 7.65 -5.21
CA PHE A 195 -3.39 6.50 -4.40
C PHE A 195 -3.47 6.79 -2.89
N PRO A 196 -4.02 5.89 -2.05
CA PRO A 196 -4.48 4.52 -2.33
C PRO A 196 -5.60 4.40 -3.38
N TYR A 197 -5.76 3.20 -3.95
CA TYR A 197 -6.86 2.92 -4.89
C TYR A 197 -8.20 3.26 -4.25
N ARG A 198 -9.16 3.70 -5.06
CA ARG A 198 -10.47 4.12 -4.58
C ARG A 198 -11.58 3.28 -5.20
N ASN A 199 -12.57 2.94 -4.39
CA ASN A 199 -13.79 2.28 -4.85
C ASN A 199 -14.68 3.28 -5.61
N ALA A 200 -15.82 2.81 -6.13
CA ALA A 200 -16.79 3.64 -6.84
C ALA A 200 -17.35 4.80 -5.99
N GLN A 201 -17.33 4.67 -4.66
CA GLN A 201 -17.74 5.69 -3.69
C GLN A 201 -16.63 6.70 -3.39
N GLY A 202 -15.43 6.51 -3.95
CA GLY A 202 -14.26 7.36 -3.72
C GLY A 202 -13.52 7.07 -2.42
N GLU A 203 -13.89 6.02 -1.69
CA GLU A 203 -13.23 5.59 -0.45
C GLU A 203 -11.98 4.78 -0.76
N ALA A 204 -10.97 4.90 0.10
CA ALA A 204 -9.73 4.17 -0.08
C ALA A 204 -9.95 2.66 0.16
N THR A 205 -9.42 1.84 -0.73
CA THR A 205 -9.61 0.38 -0.72
C THR A 205 -8.29 -0.33 -1.06
N LEU A 206 -8.31 -1.66 -1.01
CA LEU A 206 -7.14 -2.52 -1.09
C LEU A 206 -6.09 -2.16 -0.01
N ILE A 207 -6.59 -1.73 1.15
CA ILE A 207 -5.83 -1.41 2.35
C ILE A 207 -5.74 -2.65 3.23
N SER A 208 -4.56 -2.87 3.81
CA SER A 208 -4.43 -3.82 4.93
C SER A 208 -4.59 -3.04 6.23
N ASP A 209 -5.73 -3.23 6.90
CA ASP A 209 -6.02 -2.55 8.16
C ASP A 209 -5.02 -2.92 9.26
N GLN A 210 -4.67 -4.20 9.33
CA GLN A 210 -3.67 -4.70 10.29
C GLN A 210 -2.31 -4.05 10.08
N ALA A 211 -1.84 -3.99 8.83
CA ALA A 211 -0.57 -3.36 8.49
C ALA A 211 -0.58 -1.85 8.73
N SER A 212 -1.71 -1.19 8.45
CA SER A 212 -1.90 0.24 8.69
C SER A 212 -1.85 0.57 10.18
N ALA A 213 -2.53 -0.21 11.01
CA ALA A 213 -2.48 -0.08 12.47
C ALA A 213 -1.05 -0.24 13.02
N GLU A 214 -0.26 -1.19 12.49
CA GLU A 214 1.13 -1.38 12.91
C GLU A 214 2.04 -0.22 12.48
N VAL A 215 1.83 0.34 11.28
CA VAL A 215 2.52 1.56 10.84
C VAL A 215 2.16 2.74 11.73
N GLU A 216 0.88 2.92 12.04
CA GLU A 216 0.39 3.99 12.91
C GLU A 216 1.01 3.87 14.31
N ALA A 217 0.96 2.68 14.93
CA ALA A 217 1.60 2.40 16.21
C ALA A 217 3.10 2.73 16.19
N THR A 218 3.81 2.34 15.13
CA THR A 218 5.22 2.65 14.95
C THR A 218 5.47 4.15 14.77
N CYS A 219 4.58 4.86 14.08
CA CYS A 219 4.64 6.31 13.86
C CYS A 219 4.34 7.11 15.14
N MET A 220 3.40 6.65 15.97
CA MET A 220 3.11 7.24 17.28
C MET A 220 4.35 7.30 18.16
N HIS A 221 5.17 6.23 18.16
CA HIS A 221 6.44 6.24 18.87
C HIS A 221 7.45 7.24 18.26
N LYS A 222 7.51 7.37 16.94
CA LYS A 222 8.49 8.24 16.26
C LYS A 222 8.27 9.73 16.50
N ASN A 223 7.03 10.15 16.76
CA ASN A 223 6.69 11.54 17.05
C ASN A 223 6.69 11.85 18.55
N GLN A 224 7.14 10.91 19.40
CA GLN A 224 7.31 11.20 20.81
C GLN A 224 8.30 12.34 21.01
N LYS A 225 7.79 13.38 21.66
CA LYS A 225 8.54 14.54 22.06
C LYS A 225 9.09 14.28 23.46
N PHE A 226 10.41 14.30 23.58
CA PHE A 226 11.13 14.14 24.85
C PHE A 226 11.50 15.50 25.40
N ARG A 227 11.21 15.73 26.68
CA ARG A 227 11.68 16.91 27.38
C ARG A 227 13.12 16.67 27.86
N CYS A 228 14.08 17.45 27.37
CA CYS A 228 15.46 17.37 27.83
C CYS A 228 15.55 17.80 29.30
N TYR A 229 16.10 16.97 30.18
CA TYR A 229 16.21 17.31 31.61
C TYR A 229 17.17 18.47 31.90
N GLN A 230 18.13 18.76 31.01
CA GLN A 230 19.15 19.80 31.23
C GLN A 230 18.64 21.19 30.84
N CYS A 231 18.06 21.34 29.66
CA CYS A 231 17.59 22.64 29.17
C CYS A 231 16.05 22.78 29.15
N LEU A 232 15.32 21.73 29.56
CA LEU A 232 13.85 21.64 29.55
C LEU A 232 13.20 21.79 28.17
N SER A 233 13.98 21.88 27.10
CA SER A 233 13.47 21.97 25.74
C SER A 233 12.79 20.65 25.33
N ILE A 234 11.71 20.78 24.56
CA ILE A 234 10.98 19.65 24.02
C ILE A 234 11.60 19.29 22.66
N VAL A 235 12.16 18.08 22.57
CA VAL A 235 12.97 17.60 21.46
C VAL A 235 12.35 16.33 20.89
N GLU A 236 12.29 16.19 19.57
CA GLU A 236 11.88 14.92 18.95
C GLU A 236 12.81 13.77 19.38
N GLN A 237 12.27 12.58 19.64
CA GLN A 237 13.03 11.40 20.06
C GLN A 237 14.25 11.14 19.17
N ARG A 238 14.10 11.26 17.84
CA ARG A 238 15.21 11.06 16.88
C ARG A 238 16.35 12.07 17.02
N LYS A 239 16.06 13.24 17.58
CA LYS A 239 17.03 14.32 17.78
C LYS A 239 17.59 14.32 19.20
N ILE A 240 17.14 13.44 20.10
CA ILE A 240 17.53 13.47 21.51
C ILE A 240 19.04 13.25 21.69
N CYS A 241 19.64 12.28 21.00
CA CYS A 241 21.07 12.01 21.09
C CYS A 241 21.91 13.18 20.54
N SER A 242 21.50 13.77 19.41
CA SER A 242 22.17 14.95 18.85
C SER A 242 22.04 16.17 19.77
N HIS A 243 20.87 16.36 20.37
CA HIS A 243 20.60 17.44 21.30
C HIS A 243 21.42 17.30 22.59
N ILE A 244 21.38 16.16 23.26
CA ILE A 244 22.18 15.87 24.46
C ILE A 244 23.68 15.94 24.13
N GLY A 245 24.09 15.43 22.96
CA GLY A 245 25.47 15.53 22.48
C GLY A 245 25.97 16.97 22.38
N LYS A 246 25.12 17.93 22.01
CA LYS A 246 25.49 19.37 22.00
C LYS A 246 25.78 19.90 23.41
N HIS A 247 24.98 19.52 24.40
CA HIS A 247 25.22 19.90 25.80
C HIS A 247 26.54 19.32 26.32
N ILE A 248 26.78 18.03 26.05
CA ILE A 248 28.04 17.36 26.42
C ILE A 248 29.24 18.06 25.76
N LEU A 249 29.17 18.32 24.46
CA LEU A 249 30.28 18.96 23.73
C LEU A 249 30.58 20.38 24.24
N LYS A 250 29.57 21.18 24.56
CA LYS A 250 29.79 22.51 25.12
C LYS A 250 30.38 22.46 26.53
N MET A 251 29.90 21.54 27.37
CA MET A 251 30.45 21.28 28.70
C MET A 251 31.94 20.90 28.62
N LEU A 252 32.30 19.96 27.73
CA LEU A 252 33.70 19.53 27.52
C LEU A 252 34.60 20.66 27.00
N ARG A 253 34.04 21.65 26.31
CA ARG A 253 34.77 22.83 25.81
C ARG A 253 34.78 23.99 26.81
N GLY A 254 34.22 23.82 28.00
CA GLY A 254 34.10 24.90 28.99
C GLY A 254 33.21 26.05 28.51
N ILE A 255 32.31 25.81 27.55
CA ILE A 255 31.37 26.81 27.05
C ILE A 255 30.19 26.85 28.03
N PRO A 256 29.97 27.96 28.75
CA PRO A 256 28.86 28.06 29.68
C PRO A 256 27.52 28.01 28.92
N GLU A 257 26.58 27.23 29.45
CA GLU A 257 25.21 27.18 28.97
C GLU A 257 24.25 27.57 30.09
N VAL A 258 23.24 28.38 29.77
CA VAL A 258 22.13 28.67 30.69
C VAL A 258 21.16 27.48 30.65
N LEU A 259 21.41 26.49 31.51
CA LEU A 259 20.57 25.31 31.67
C LEU A 259 19.53 25.57 32.75
N GLN A 260 18.25 25.41 32.40
CA GLN A 260 17.12 25.60 33.34
C GLN A 260 16.85 24.37 34.21
N GLY A 261 17.40 23.23 33.85
CA GLY A 261 17.23 21.97 34.58
C GLY A 261 18.20 21.80 35.74
N SER A 262 17.99 20.73 36.52
CA SER A 262 18.88 20.39 37.62
C SER A 262 20.28 20.03 37.08
N PRO A 263 21.35 20.57 37.68
CA PRO A 263 22.71 20.24 37.26
C PRO A 263 22.97 18.75 37.49
N VAL A 264 23.39 18.05 36.45
CA VAL A 264 23.81 16.66 36.56
C VAL A 264 25.13 16.63 37.30
N SER A 265 25.12 16.24 38.58
CA SER A 265 26.34 16.15 39.38
C SER A 265 27.31 15.14 38.76
N LEU A 266 28.61 15.46 38.69
CA LEU A 266 29.63 14.57 38.11
C LEU A 266 29.70 13.19 38.80
N ARG A 267 29.15 13.04 40.02
CA ARG A 267 29.17 11.79 40.78
C ARG A 267 28.19 10.73 40.28
N THR A 268 27.31 11.04 39.33
CA THR A 268 26.28 10.10 38.83
C THR A 268 26.63 9.46 37.48
N PHE A 269 27.81 9.75 36.91
CA PHE A 269 28.22 9.22 35.60
C PHE A 269 28.73 7.77 35.59
N CYS A 270 28.68 7.07 36.73
CA CYS A 270 29.07 5.67 36.81
C CYS A 270 27.82 4.79 36.97
N GLY A 271 27.27 4.26 35.87
CA GLY A 271 26.43 3.05 35.91
C GLY A 271 25.16 2.99 35.06
N CYS A 272 24.51 4.10 34.72
CA CYS A 272 23.17 4.08 34.08
C CYS A 272 23.17 4.38 32.57
N LEU A 273 24.17 3.87 31.85
CA LEU A 273 23.99 3.45 30.45
C LEU A 273 23.43 2.01 30.36
N HIS A 274 22.91 1.47 31.48
CA HIS A 274 21.94 0.38 31.43
C HIS A 274 20.60 0.94 30.99
N TYR A 275 20.25 0.63 29.74
CA TYR A 275 18.94 0.79 29.13
C TYR A 275 17.84 0.17 30.01
N ASN A 276 17.28 0.94 30.93
CA ASN A 276 15.94 0.70 31.47
C ASN A 276 15.05 1.86 31.04
N LEU A 277 14.63 1.79 29.78
CA LEU A 277 13.32 2.29 29.35
C LEU A 277 12.27 1.47 30.12
N MET A 278 12.00 1.84 31.38
CA MET A 278 10.72 1.51 32.00
C MET A 278 9.67 2.29 31.24
N PHE A 279 8.94 1.59 30.38
CA PHE A 279 7.63 2.01 29.92
C PHE A 279 6.69 2.06 31.14
N MET A 280 6.17 3.24 31.44
CA MET A 280 4.86 3.41 32.06
C MET A 280 3.90 3.91 30.99
#